data_AF-A0A958LF28-F1
#
_entry.id   AF-A0A958LF28-F1
#
_cell.length_a   1.000
_cell.length_b   1.000
_cell.length_c   1.000
_cell.angle_alpha   90.00
_cell.angle_beta   90.00
_cell.angle_gamma   90.00
#
_symmetry.space_group_name_H-M   'P 1'
#
loop_
_entity.id
_entity.type
_entity.pdbx_description
1 polymer ?
#
loop_
_entity_poly.entity_id
_entity_poly.type
_entity_poly.pdbx_seq_one_letter_code
_entity_poly.pdbx_strand_id
1 'polypeptide(L)'
;MHAKQTSDLSAATHSFSTSSGAAISSSVESNSALLVHWLAYLSNYHKTGVADGLLDAVASSIRETAGTLSLGLVRPSLFSLRGQIDLLLGWLYFKDHSVEWLHVNQTGDGFKLKKELLQYLEQHTLRFAARFGILRAIKSRKEVDPYRLLSAHIHAQSVPLLPVVQDLSDLVRPEAACIECAS
;
A
#
# COMPACT_ATOMS: atom_id res chain seq x y z
N MET A 1 17.98 26.15 -11.92
CA MET A 1 17.11 25.11 -12.51
C MET A 1 16.19 24.50 -11.45
N HIS A 2 16.72 23.81 -10.44
CA HIS A 2 15.89 23.14 -9.42
C HIS A 2 14.98 24.07 -8.62
N ALA A 3 15.41 25.28 -8.24
CA ALA A 3 14.56 26.22 -7.51
C ALA A 3 13.24 26.56 -8.25
N LYS A 4 13.32 26.73 -9.57
CA LYS A 4 12.13 26.97 -10.40
C LYS A 4 11.25 25.72 -10.46
N GLN A 5 11.81 24.55 -10.76
CA GLN A 5 11.05 23.30 -10.81
C GLN A 5 10.39 22.94 -9.45
N THR A 6 11.04 23.25 -8.32
CA THR A 6 10.44 23.07 -6.99
C THR A 6 9.27 24.02 -6.76
N SER A 7 9.38 25.28 -7.19
CA SER A 7 8.27 26.23 -7.16
C SER A 7 7.10 25.77 -8.03
N ASP A 8 7.39 25.28 -9.23
CA ASP A 8 6.39 24.79 -10.19
C ASP A 8 5.67 23.55 -9.64
N LEU A 9 6.40 22.61 -9.04
CA LEU A 9 5.82 21.46 -8.32
C LEU A 9 4.93 21.93 -7.18
N SER A 10 5.39 22.86 -6.33
CA SER A 10 4.60 23.37 -5.20
C SER A 10 3.28 23.99 -5.67
N ALA A 11 3.31 24.79 -6.73
CA ALA A 11 2.13 25.38 -7.32
C ALA A 11 1.16 24.31 -7.88
N ALA A 12 1.69 23.31 -8.57
CA ALA A 12 0.90 22.20 -9.10
C ALA A 12 0.23 21.37 -8.00
N THR A 13 0.97 20.99 -6.94
CA THR A 13 0.41 20.24 -5.80
C THR A 13 -0.64 21.06 -5.05
N HIS A 14 -0.42 22.37 -4.88
CA HIS A 14 -1.38 23.24 -4.22
C HIS A 14 -2.67 23.35 -5.03
N SER A 15 -2.56 23.64 -6.33
CA SER A 15 -3.71 23.70 -7.23
C SER A 15 -4.52 22.41 -7.18
N PHE A 16 -3.87 21.25 -7.33
CA PHE A 16 -4.54 19.94 -7.29
C PHE A 16 -5.22 19.67 -5.94
N SER A 17 -4.51 19.94 -4.84
CA SER A 17 -5.03 19.69 -3.49
C SER A 17 -6.27 20.52 -3.19
N THR A 18 -6.28 21.79 -3.63
CA THR A 18 -7.44 22.67 -3.47
C THR A 18 -8.64 22.27 -4.34
N SER A 19 -8.42 21.73 -5.54
CA SER A 19 -9.51 21.35 -6.45
C SER A 19 -10.11 19.98 -6.13
N SER A 20 -9.27 18.99 -5.85
CA SER A 20 -9.65 17.57 -5.84
C SER A 20 -9.17 16.82 -4.59
N GLY A 21 -8.25 17.39 -3.82
CA GLY A 21 -7.56 16.69 -2.73
C GLY A 21 -8.51 16.15 -1.65
N ALA A 22 -9.50 16.95 -1.24
CA ALA A 22 -10.48 16.53 -0.24
C ALA A 22 -11.34 15.35 -0.73
N ALA A 23 -11.88 15.44 -1.95
CA ALA A 23 -12.72 14.38 -2.52
C ALA A 23 -11.94 13.06 -2.69
N ILE A 24 -10.70 13.13 -3.16
CA ILE A 24 -9.82 11.97 -3.31
C ILE A 24 -9.50 11.35 -1.94
N SER A 25 -9.13 12.16 -0.94
CA SER A 25 -8.87 11.67 0.41
C SER A 25 -10.09 10.98 1.02
N SER A 26 -11.29 11.55 0.87
CA SER A 26 -12.53 10.93 1.32
C SER A 26 -12.84 9.61 0.60
N SER A 27 -12.50 9.49 -0.69
CA SER A 27 -12.61 8.22 -1.41
C SER A 27 -11.68 7.16 -0.83
N VAL A 28 -10.42 7.51 -0.53
CA VAL A 28 -9.47 6.58 0.10
C VAL A 28 -9.97 6.13 1.47
N GLU A 29 -10.48 7.06 2.28
CA GLU A 29 -11.07 6.75 3.59
C GLU A 29 -12.24 5.75 3.45
N SER A 30 -13.19 6.03 2.56
CA SER A 30 -14.34 5.16 2.31
C SER A 30 -13.92 3.76 1.86
N ASN A 31 -13.00 3.66 0.90
CA ASN A 31 -12.56 2.37 0.34
C ASN A 31 -11.64 1.59 1.29
N SER A 32 -10.94 2.27 2.19
CA SER A 32 -10.10 1.63 3.21
C SER A 32 -10.83 1.31 4.52
N ALA A 33 -12.10 1.72 4.67
CA ALA A 33 -12.85 1.59 5.92
C ALA A 33 -12.85 0.16 6.50
N LEU A 34 -13.08 -0.85 5.66
CA LEU A 34 -13.05 -2.25 6.11
C LEU A 34 -11.67 -2.65 6.65
N LEU A 35 -10.60 -2.24 5.98
CA LEU A 35 -9.24 -2.51 6.44
C LEU A 35 -8.96 -1.79 7.76
N VAL A 36 -9.37 -0.52 7.89
CA VAL A 36 -9.22 0.24 9.14
C VAL A 36 -9.96 -0.43 10.30
N HIS A 37 -11.18 -0.94 10.08
CA HIS A 37 -11.91 -1.71 11.09
C HIS A 37 -11.18 -2.99 11.49
N TRP A 38 -10.61 -3.72 10.52
CA TRP A 38 -9.80 -4.90 10.80
C TRP A 38 -8.53 -4.54 11.58
N LEU A 39 -7.83 -3.47 11.24
CA LEU A 39 -6.64 -3.03 11.96
C LEU A 39 -6.97 -2.66 13.41
N ALA A 40 -8.10 -1.96 13.64
CA ALA A 40 -8.57 -1.66 14.99
C ALA A 40 -8.88 -2.95 15.78
N TYR A 41 -9.57 -3.90 15.15
CA TYR A 41 -9.85 -5.20 15.76
C TYR A 41 -8.57 -5.97 16.10
N LEU A 42 -7.63 -6.09 15.16
CA LEU A 42 -6.36 -6.79 15.39
C LEU A 42 -5.53 -6.10 16.49
N SER A 43 -5.49 -4.77 16.49
CA SER A 43 -4.74 -4.00 17.47
C SER A 43 -5.30 -4.10 18.89
N ASN A 44 -6.61 -4.27 19.03
CA ASN A 44 -7.27 -4.35 20.33
C ASN A 44 -7.32 -5.77 20.90
N TYR A 45 -7.39 -6.80 20.04
CA TYR A 45 -7.69 -8.16 20.48
C TYR A 45 -6.65 -9.21 20.09
N HIS A 46 -5.73 -8.92 19.16
CA HIS A 46 -4.81 -9.92 18.59
C HIS A 46 -3.33 -9.51 18.60
N LYS A 47 -2.97 -8.46 19.34
CA LYS A 47 -1.55 -8.13 19.57
C LYS A 47 -0.85 -9.28 20.27
N THR A 48 0.35 -9.59 19.81
CA THR A 48 1.16 -10.73 20.28
C THR A 48 2.40 -10.28 21.06
N GLY A 49 2.75 -9.00 21.00
CA GLY A 49 4.03 -8.46 21.44
C GLY A 49 5.15 -8.65 20.40
N VAL A 50 4.90 -9.34 19.29
CA VAL A 50 5.86 -9.61 18.23
C VAL A 50 5.38 -9.02 16.92
N ALA A 51 6.22 -8.22 16.28
CA ALA A 51 5.94 -7.57 14.99
C ALA A 51 4.66 -6.72 14.93
N ASP A 52 4.00 -6.41 16.06
CA ASP A 52 2.75 -5.64 16.09
C ASP A 52 2.90 -4.22 15.52
N GLY A 53 4.13 -3.66 15.52
CA GLY A 53 4.42 -2.39 14.84
C GLY A 53 4.15 -2.42 13.34
N LEU A 54 4.07 -3.60 12.71
CA LEU A 54 3.64 -3.74 11.33
C LEU A 54 2.16 -3.35 11.15
N LEU A 55 1.29 -3.56 12.14
CA LEU A 55 -0.11 -3.11 12.08
C LEU A 55 -0.19 -1.57 12.10
N ASP A 56 0.61 -0.94 12.94
CA ASP A 56 0.72 0.53 13.01
C ASP A 56 1.29 1.10 11.70
N ALA A 57 2.23 0.39 11.09
CA ALA A 57 2.78 0.74 9.78
C ALA A 57 1.74 0.62 8.67
N VAL A 58 0.86 -0.39 8.68
CA VAL A 58 -0.26 -0.47 7.71
C VAL A 58 -1.18 0.74 7.86
N ALA A 59 -1.56 1.09 9.10
CA ALA A 59 -2.41 2.27 9.34
C ALA A 59 -1.74 3.56 8.86
N SER A 60 -0.43 3.71 9.06
CA SER A 60 0.34 4.83 8.55
C SER A 60 0.37 4.86 7.03
N SER A 61 0.54 3.70 6.39
CA SER A 61 0.56 3.56 4.94
C SER A 61 -0.78 3.90 4.28
N ILE A 62 -1.92 3.65 4.93
CA ILE A 62 -3.23 4.13 4.47
C ILE A 62 -3.29 5.66 4.45
N ARG A 63 -2.78 6.31 5.52
CA ARG A 63 -2.73 7.78 5.60
C ARG A 63 -1.76 8.37 4.57
N GLU A 64 -0.63 7.71 4.33
CA GLU A 64 0.30 8.10 3.27
C GLU A 64 -0.37 8.03 1.90
N THR A 65 -1.11 6.96 1.60
CA THR A 65 -1.88 6.86 0.35
C THR A 65 -2.86 8.03 0.23
N ALA A 66 -3.65 8.33 1.27
CA ALA A 66 -4.59 9.45 1.25
C ALA A 66 -3.87 10.80 1.05
N GLY A 67 -2.79 11.04 1.80
CA GLY A 67 -2.02 12.28 1.73
C GLY A 67 -1.35 12.48 0.37
N THR A 68 -0.67 11.46 -0.15
CA THR A 68 0.02 11.54 -1.44
C THR A 68 -0.96 11.65 -2.61
N LEU A 69 -2.08 10.93 -2.60
CA LEU A 69 -3.13 11.11 -3.62
C LEU A 69 -3.80 12.47 -3.54
N SER A 70 -3.99 13.03 -2.33
CA SER A 70 -4.57 14.37 -2.16
C SER A 70 -3.70 15.49 -2.77
N LEU A 71 -2.41 15.20 -3.01
CA LEU A 71 -1.43 16.09 -3.66
C LEU A 71 -1.22 15.75 -5.15
N GLY A 72 -1.94 14.75 -5.69
CA GLY A 72 -1.79 14.27 -7.06
C GLY A 72 -0.59 13.33 -7.29
N LEU A 73 0.06 12.87 -6.22
CA LEU A 73 1.30 12.09 -6.28
C LEU A 73 1.00 10.58 -6.36
N VAL A 74 0.55 10.11 -7.53
CA VAL A 74 0.12 8.71 -7.73
C VAL A 74 1.24 7.71 -7.47
N ARG A 75 2.46 7.92 -8.02
CA ARG A 75 3.53 6.92 -7.89
C ARG A 75 3.92 6.64 -6.43
N PRO A 76 4.16 7.66 -5.57
CA PRO A 76 4.30 7.46 -4.12
C PRO A 76 3.12 6.72 -3.49
N SER A 77 1.89 7.04 -3.89
CA SER A 77 0.68 6.38 -3.40
C SER A 77 0.66 4.88 -3.68
N LEU A 78 1.15 4.46 -4.86
CA LEU A 78 1.27 3.05 -5.23
C LEU A 78 2.27 2.30 -4.35
N PHE A 79 3.36 2.96 -3.93
CA PHE A 79 4.31 2.37 -2.96
C PHE A 79 3.64 2.11 -1.62
N SER A 80 2.88 3.08 -1.09
CA SER A 80 2.14 2.90 0.16
C SER A 80 1.06 1.82 0.02
N LEU A 81 0.29 1.79 -1.09
CA LEU A 81 -0.70 0.72 -1.34
C LEU A 81 -0.06 -0.68 -1.38
N ARG A 82 1.10 -0.83 -2.02
CA ARG A 82 1.85 -2.11 -2.00
C ARG A 82 2.34 -2.43 -0.60
N GLY A 83 2.86 -1.43 0.11
CA GLY A 83 3.32 -1.53 1.48
C GLY A 83 2.25 -2.08 2.42
N GLN A 84 1.01 -1.63 2.30
CA GLN A 84 -0.12 -2.18 3.09
C GLN A 84 -0.24 -3.70 2.96
N ILE A 85 -0.08 -4.25 1.75
CA ILE A 85 -0.15 -5.70 1.50
C ILE A 85 1.06 -6.41 2.11
N ASP A 86 2.27 -5.89 1.87
CA ASP A 86 3.51 -6.48 2.36
C ASP A 86 3.56 -6.51 3.89
N LEU A 87 3.15 -5.41 4.53
CA LEU A 87 3.14 -5.28 5.99
C LEU A 87 2.09 -6.20 6.64
N LEU A 88 0.89 -6.34 6.06
CA LEU A 88 -0.13 -7.26 6.56
C LEU A 88 0.32 -8.72 6.46
N LEU A 89 0.87 -9.13 5.31
CA LEU A 89 1.39 -10.48 5.13
C LEU A 89 2.59 -10.71 6.06
N GLY A 90 3.45 -9.71 6.20
CA GLY A 90 4.57 -9.73 7.14
C GLY A 90 4.11 -9.95 8.57
N TRP A 91 3.10 -9.21 9.04
CA TRP A 91 2.54 -9.39 10.38
C TRP A 91 1.98 -10.80 10.59
N LEU A 92 1.22 -11.33 9.62
CA LEU A 92 0.66 -12.68 9.69
C LEU A 92 1.71 -13.77 9.90
N TYR A 93 2.92 -13.57 9.40
CA TYR A 93 4.04 -14.48 9.61
C TYR A 93 4.84 -14.12 10.87
N PHE A 94 5.39 -12.91 10.94
CA PHE A 94 6.34 -12.52 11.98
C PHE A 94 5.74 -12.48 13.39
N LYS A 95 4.42 -12.30 13.55
CA LYS A 95 3.77 -12.36 14.87
C LYS A 95 3.99 -13.70 15.59
N ASP A 96 4.24 -14.78 14.83
CA ASP A 96 4.50 -16.12 15.36
C ASP A 96 5.98 -16.54 15.24
N HIS A 97 6.85 -15.65 14.72
CA HIS A 97 8.26 -15.93 14.38
C HIS A 97 9.18 -14.85 14.97
N SER A 98 9.27 -14.81 16.30
CA SER A 98 9.98 -13.75 17.03
C SER A 98 11.49 -13.71 16.79
N VAL A 99 12.11 -14.87 16.54
CA VAL A 99 13.56 -14.97 16.26
C VAL A 99 13.87 -14.38 14.88
N GLU A 100 13.09 -14.75 13.87
CA GLU A 100 13.22 -14.20 12.52
C GLU A 100 12.91 -12.69 12.51
N TRP A 101 11.89 -12.26 13.26
CA TRP A 101 11.57 -10.84 13.39
C TRP A 101 12.70 -10.05 14.06
N LEU A 102 13.31 -10.61 15.11
CA LEU A 102 14.47 -9.99 15.74
C LEU A 102 15.65 -9.87 14.76
N HIS A 103 15.91 -10.91 13.96
CA HIS A 103 16.93 -10.87 12.93
C HIS A 103 16.69 -9.74 11.92
N VAL A 104 15.46 -9.64 11.39
CA VAL A 104 15.07 -8.56 10.46
C VAL A 104 15.34 -7.18 11.04
N ASN A 105 15.00 -6.94 12.30
CA ASN A 105 15.24 -5.63 12.94
C ASN A 105 16.73 -5.32 13.19
N GLN A 106 17.57 -6.34 13.34
CA GLN A 106 19.00 -6.17 13.60
C GLN A 106 19.80 -5.97 12.32
N THR A 107 19.42 -6.64 11.23
CA THR A 107 20.21 -6.69 9.99
C THR A 107 19.58 -5.91 8.84
N GLY A 108 18.25 -5.72 8.86
CA GLY A 108 17.48 -5.27 7.70
C GLY A 108 17.24 -6.38 6.67
N ASP A 109 17.76 -7.59 6.90
CA ASP A 109 17.66 -8.73 5.99
C ASP A 109 16.67 -9.78 6.47
N GLY A 110 16.18 -10.60 5.54
CA GLY A 110 15.32 -11.74 5.86
C GLY A 110 13.82 -11.45 5.91
N PHE A 111 13.40 -10.24 5.50
CA PHE A 111 11.98 -9.96 5.29
C PHE A 111 11.42 -10.87 4.18
N LYS A 112 10.31 -11.56 4.45
CA LYS A 112 9.75 -12.56 3.54
C LYS A 112 8.97 -11.91 2.41
N LEU A 113 9.11 -12.42 1.19
CA LEU A 113 8.35 -11.94 0.05
C LEU A 113 6.92 -12.50 0.05
N LYS A 114 5.98 -11.79 -0.60
CA LYS A 114 4.57 -12.23 -0.76
C LYS A 114 4.45 -13.72 -1.11
N LYS A 115 5.26 -14.21 -2.06
CA LYS A 115 5.19 -15.61 -2.51
C LYS A 115 5.51 -16.59 -1.38
N GLU A 116 6.57 -16.32 -0.62
CA GLU A 116 6.98 -17.16 0.52
C GLU A 116 5.92 -17.14 1.63
N LEU A 117 5.38 -15.96 1.92
CA LEU A 117 4.34 -15.77 2.94
C LEU A 117 3.05 -16.50 2.58
N LEU A 118 2.59 -16.40 1.34
CA LEU A 118 1.40 -17.12 0.88
C LEU A 118 1.61 -18.64 0.87
N GLN A 119 2.78 -19.10 0.46
CA GLN A 119 3.13 -20.52 0.50
C GLN A 119 3.12 -21.04 1.95
N TYR A 120 3.70 -20.28 2.88
CA TYR A 120 3.68 -20.60 4.30
C TYR A 120 2.24 -20.71 4.83
N LEU A 121 1.40 -19.70 4.57
CA LEU A 121 0.01 -19.70 5.02
C LEU A 121 -0.77 -20.90 4.44
N GLU A 122 -0.54 -21.25 3.18
CA GLU A 122 -1.16 -22.42 2.55
C GLU A 122 -0.75 -23.74 3.22
N GLN A 123 0.52 -23.88 3.59
CA GLN A 123 1.06 -25.09 4.20
C GLN A 123 0.71 -25.23 5.69
N HIS A 124 0.63 -24.11 6.41
CA HIS A 124 0.59 -24.10 7.88
C HIS A 124 -0.71 -23.56 8.48
N THR A 125 -1.57 -22.90 7.70
CA THR A 125 -2.87 -22.40 8.20
C THR A 125 -4.01 -23.30 7.74
N LEU A 126 -4.68 -23.93 8.71
CA LEU A 126 -5.80 -24.83 8.45
C LEU A 126 -6.88 -24.14 7.60
N ARG A 127 -7.27 -24.79 6.50
CA ARG A 127 -8.29 -24.33 5.55
C ARG A 127 -7.95 -22.99 4.86
N PHE A 128 -6.70 -22.55 4.84
CA PHE A 128 -6.31 -21.31 4.17
C PHE A 128 -6.74 -21.30 2.70
N ALA A 129 -6.36 -22.32 1.92
CA ALA A 129 -6.70 -22.38 0.49
C ALA A 129 -8.21 -22.32 0.24
N ALA A 130 -9.01 -23.04 1.03
CA ALA A 130 -10.47 -23.03 0.91
C ALA A 130 -11.07 -21.66 1.24
N ARG A 131 -10.65 -21.04 2.36
CA ARG A 131 -11.11 -19.70 2.77
C ARG A 131 -10.68 -18.64 1.76
N PHE A 132 -9.44 -18.70 1.29
CA PHE A 132 -8.90 -17.79 0.29
C PHE A 132 -9.63 -17.94 -1.06
N GLY A 133 -9.99 -19.17 -1.44
CA GLY A 133 -10.83 -19.45 -2.62
C GLY A 133 -12.19 -18.78 -2.55
N ILE A 134 -12.88 -18.86 -1.40
CA ILE A 134 -14.15 -18.16 -1.18
C ILE A 134 -13.95 -16.65 -1.30
N LEU A 135 -12.95 -16.08 -0.63
CA LEU A 135 -12.64 -14.65 -0.70
C LEU A 135 -12.35 -14.19 -2.13
N ARG A 136 -11.68 -15.02 -2.95
CA ARG A 136 -11.44 -14.73 -4.37
C ARG A 136 -12.70 -14.77 -5.21
N ALA A 137 -13.67 -15.61 -4.86
CA ALA A 137 -14.93 -15.75 -5.58
C ALA A 137 -15.90 -14.61 -5.27
N ILE A 138 -15.94 -14.12 -4.03
CA ILE A 138 -16.88 -13.07 -3.60
C ILE A 138 -16.29 -11.65 -3.63
N LYS A 139 -15.04 -11.48 -4.06
CA LYS A 139 -14.39 -10.17 -4.08
C LYS A 139 -15.17 -9.20 -4.99
N SER A 140 -15.30 -7.96 -4.56
CA SER A 140 -15.89 -6.87 -5.34
C SER A 140 -14.86 -6.11 -6.19
N ARG A 141 -13.57 -6.21 -5.84
CA ARG A 141 -12.50 -5.49 -6.54
C ARG A 141 -12.35 -5.93 -7.99
N LYS A 142 -12.14 -4.96 -8.88
CA LYS A 142 -11.91 -5.15 -10.32
C LYS A 142 -10.68 -6.02 -10.59
N GLU A 143 -9.57 -5.72 -9.91
CA GLU A 143 -8.29 -6.35 -10.21
C GLU A 143 -8.14 -7.76 -9.62
N VAL A 144 -7.58 -8.67 -10.43
CA VAL A 144 -7.38 -10.07 -10.01
C VAL A 144 -6.30 -10.20 -8.97
N ASP A 145 -5.15 -9.57 -9.22
CA ASP A 145 -4.00 -9.53 -8.33
C ASP A 145 -3.50 -8.08 -8.24
N PRO A 146 -4.09 -7.27 -7.33
CA PRO A 146 -3.68 -5.88 -7.12
C PRO A 146 -2.18 -5.75 -6.82
N TYR A 147 -1.62 -6.69 -6.05
CA TYR A 147 -0.20 -6.66 -5.74
C TYR A 147 0.67 -6.77 -7.00
N ARG A 148 0.32 -7.67 -7.94
CA ARG A 148 1.06 -7.81 -9.19
C ARG A 148 1.03 -6.51 -10.00
N LEU A 149 -0.14 -5.86 -10.07
CA LEU A 149 -0.29 -4.57 -10.74
C LEU A 149 0.58 -3.48 -10.09
N LEU A 150 0.47 -3.31 -8.77
CA LEU A 150 1.26 -2.33 -8.01
C LEU A 150 2.77 -2.57 -8.17
N SER A 151 3.18 -3.83 -8.04
CA SER A 151 4.58 -4.26 -8.21
C SER A 151 5.11 -3.94 -9.61
N ALA A 152 4.29 -4.09 -10.65
CA ALA A 152 4.69 -3.80 -12.02
C ALA A 152 4.97 -2.31 -12.24
N HIS A 153 4.17 -1.41 -11.65
CA HIS A 153 4.40 0.04 -11.69
C HIS A 153 5.63 0.47 -10.89
N ILE A 154 5.83 -0.12 -9.71
CA ILE A 154 6.96 0.19 -8.82
C ILE A 154 8.28 -0.23 -9.46
N HIS A 155 8.36 -1.45 -9.98
CA HIS A 155 9.57 -2.00 -10.59
C HIS A 155 9.71 -1.70 -12.08
N ALA A 156 8.78 -0.93 -12.66
CA ALA A 156 8.80 -0.54 -14.06
C ALA A 156 8.99 -1.74 -15.02
N GLN A 157 8.22 -2.81 -14.79
CA GLN A 157 8.45 -4.12 -15.41
C GLN A 157 8.21 -4.18 -16.93
N SER A 158 7.63 -3.14 -17.51
CA SER A 158 7.39 -3.02 -18.95
C SER A 158 7.41 -1.55 -19.37
N VAL A 159 7.60 -1.31 -20.68
CA VAL A 159 7.68 0.04 -21.26
C VAL A 159 6.49 0.94 -20.86
N PRO A 160 5.22 0.48 -20.88
CA PRO A 160 4.09 1.31 -20.44
C PRO A 160 4.11 1.70 -18.95
N LEU A 161 4.93 1.03 -18.14
CA LEU A 161 5.01 1.21 -16.69
C LEU A 161 6.28 1.96 -16.26
N LEU A 162 7.12 2.37 -17.23
CA LEU A 162 8.28 3.20 -16.96
C LEU A 162 7.83 4.58 -16.45
N PRO A 163 8.43 5.10 -15.36
CA PRO A 163 8.20 6.49 -14.99
C PRO A 163 8.77 7.41 -16.07
N VAL A 164 7.92 8.26 -16.63
CA VAL A 164 8.34 9.34 -17.53
C VAL A 164 8.04 10.66 -16.83
N VAL A 165 9.10 11.32 -16.38
CA VAL A 165 9.07 12.61 -15.69
C VAL A 165 10.10 13.49 -16.40
N GLN A 166 9.65 14.56 -17.04
CA GLN A 166 10.53 15.53 -17.70
C GLN A 166 10.78 16.72 -16.77
N ASP A 167 9.73 17.15 -16.07
CA ASP A 167 9.76 18.22 -15.06
C ASP A 167 9.19 17.74 -13.71
N LEU A 168 9.59 18.39 -12.61
CA LEU A 168 9.08 18.01 -11.27
C LEU A 168 7.56 18.17 -11.16
N SER A 169 6.94 19.09 -11.89
CA SER A 169 5.49 19.23 -11.97
C SER A 169 4.79 18.00 -12.54
N ASP A 170 5.47 17.18 -13.37
CA ASP A 170 4.90 15.97 -13.97
C ASP A 170 4.64 14.86 -12.92
N LEU A 171 5.18 15.03 -11.71
CA LEU A 171 4.88 14.16 -10.57
C LEU A 171 3.40 14.29 -10.14
N VAL A 172 2.77 15.44 -10.39
CA VAL A 172 1.34 15.67 -10.16
C VAL A 172 0.57 15.11 -11.35
N ARG A 173 -0.12 14.00 -11.13
CA ARG A 173 -0.87 13.30 -12.18
C ARG A 173 -2.28 13.86 -12.33
N PRO A 174 -2.93 13.66 -13.49
CA PRO A 174 -4.33 14.05 -13.67
C PRO A 174 -5.25 13.41 -12.63
N GLU A 175 -6.34 14.09 -12.31
CA GLU A 175 -7.34 13.66 -11.33
C GLU A 175 -7.85 12.24 -11.59
N ALA A 176 -8.12 11.89 -12.85
CA ALA A 176 -8.59 10.56 -13.22
C ALA A 176 -7.66 9.43 -12.74
N ALA A 177 -6.33 9.64 -12.79
CA ALA A 177 -5.36 8.64 -12.31
C ALA A 177 -5.38 8.53 -10.77
N CYS A 178 -5.66 9.63 -10.07
CA CYS A 178 -5.77 9.62 -8.62
C CYS A 178 -7.08 8.95 -8.17
N ILE A 179 -8.19 9.19 -8.89
CA ILE A 179 -9.47 8.52 -8.67
C ILE A 179 -9.33 7.01 -8.88
N GLU A 180 -8.71 6.57 -9.97
CA GLU A 180 -8.45 5.15 -10.23
C GLU A 180 -7.57 4.52 -9.13
N CYS A 181 -6.59 5.26 -8.61
CA CYS A 181 -5.75 4.77 -7.51
C CYS A 181 -6.48 4.73 -6.16
N ALA A 182 -7.50 5.57 -5.97
CA ALA A 182 -8.28 5.65 -4.75
C ALA A 182 -9.40 4.60 -4.67
N SER A 183 -9.78 3.97 -5.79
CA SER A 183 -10.85 2.96 -5.90
C SER A 183 -10.41 1.54 -5.55
#